data_AF-A0A6G2JGB1-F1
#
_entry.id   AF-A0A6G2JGB1-F1
#
_cell.length_a   1.000
_cell.length_b   1.000
_cell.length_c   1.000
_cell.angle_alpha   90.00
_cell.angle_beta   90.00
_cell.angle_gamma   90.00
#
_symmetry.space_group_name_H-M   'P 1'
#
loop_
_entity.id
_entity.type
_entity.pdbx_description
1 polymer ?
#
loop_
_entity_poly.entity_id
_entity_poly.type
_entity_poly.pdbx_seq_one_letter_code
_entity_poly.pdbx_strand_id
1 'polypeptide(L)'
;MESPHTICPVVALGDVFELATAIESVPEELSGALFVWVPSFDEKMVPLSALKEFRRVVASSAQDREVYNLYGGFFSILLAKSGLSGFNNGLGYSESRAWPTLDATGAAPARYYVRRLHAYLPTATATALVEQDPKLRCKCAVCDGGRKLPIELDYHELKQHFALARLWELELVQKRSVEELQRKLRNDANRIRSALGVLPRAFNIRVDHLNRWADALVE
;
A
#
# COMPACT_ATOMS: atom_id res chain seq x y z
N MET A 1 -7.91 30.04 23.47
CA MET A 1 -6.77 29.52 22.69
C MET A 1 -6.86 28.01 22.80
N GLU A 2 -6.90 27.28 21.69
CA GLU A 2 -6.97 25.82 21.73
C GLU A 2 -5.73 25.24 22.43
N SER A 3 -5.89 24.10 23.09
CA SER A 3 -4.77 23.41 23.75
C SER A 3 -3.79 22.91 22.69
N PRO A 4 -2.48 23.19 22.78
CA PRO A 4 -1.50 22.73 21.80
C PRO A 4 -1.54 21.22 21.51
N HIS A 5 -1.99 20.42 22.48
CA HIS A 5 -2.19 18.97 22.36
C HIS A 5 -3.25 18.55 21.32
N THR A 6 -4.07 19.45 20.80
CA THR A 6 -5.04 19.15 19.72
C THR A 6 -4.45 19.33 18.32
N ILE A 7 -3.23 19.86 18.22
CA ILE A 7 -2.56 20.11 16.94
C ILE A 7 -1.74 18.87 16.58
N CYS A 8 -2.16 18.16 15.52
CA CYS A 8 -1.41 17.03 14.97
C CYS A 8 -0.39 17.53 13.92
N PRO A 9 0.93 17.46 14.20
CA PRO A 9 1.94 17.96 13.27
C PRO A 9 2.02 17.09 12.01
N VAL A 10 2.36 17.74 10.90
CA VAL A 10 2.74 17.09 9.64
C VAL A 10 4.25 17.22 9.47
N VAL A 11 4.94 16.09 9.48
CA VAL A 11 6.38 15.98 9.28
C VAL A 11 6.64 15.61 7.81
N ALA A 12 7.00 16.62 7.01
CA ALA A 12 7.40 16.44 5.62
C ALA A 12 8.92 16.28 5.52
N LEU A 13 9.38 15.26 4.80
CA LEU A 13 10.78 14.82 4.79
C LEU A 13 11.42 14.99 3.43
N GLY A 14 12.75 15.01 3.35
CA GLY A 14 13.46 14.82 2.08
C GLY A 14 13.56 13.34 1.72
N ASP A 15 13.83 12.51 2.73
CA ASP A 15 14.03 11.07 2.61
C ASP A 15 13.56 10.30 3.86
N VAL A 16 13.29 9.00 3.74
CA VAL A 16 12.88 8.15 4.86
C VAL A 16 13.98 7.99 5.93
N PHE A 17 15.25 8.11 5.57
CA PHE A 17 16.37 8.01 6.52
C PHE A 17 16.44 9.22 7.47
N GLU A 18 15.70 10.29 7.20
CA GLU A 18 15.58 11.47 8.06
C GLU A 18 14.42 11.32 9.07
N LEU A 19 13.58 10.30 8.93
CA LEU A 19 12.31 10.17 9.65
C LEU A 19 12.47 10.13 11.17
N ALA A 20 13.48 9.42 11.68
CA ALA A 20 13.72 9.31 13.12
C ALA A 20 14.01 10.68 13.75
N THR A 21 15.02 11.37 13.22
CA THR A 21 15.43 12.71 13.66
C THR A 21 14.27 13.70 13.55
N ALA A 22 13.48 13.60 12.49
CA ALA A 22 12.35 14.51 12.28
C ALA A 22 11.22 14.28 13.30
N ILE A 23 10.89 13.02 13.62
CA ILE A 23 9.92 12.70 14.69
C ILE A 23 10.42 13.21 16.04
N GLU A 24 11.71 13.03 16.37
CA GLU A 24 12.31 13.49 17.63
C GLU A 24 12.27 15.02 17.77
N SER A 25 12.31 15.75 16.66
CA SER A 25 12.24 17.23 16.66
C SER A 25 10.83 17.79 16.88
N VAL A 26 9.80 16.94 16.89
CA VAL A 26 8.42 17.38 17.12
C VAL A 26 8.25 17.74 18.61
N PRO A 27 7.82 18.97 18.96
CA PRO A 27 7.63 19.36 20.35
C PRO A 27 6.65 18.45 21.11
N GLU A 28 6.97 18.13 22.37
CA GLU A 28 6.17 17.23 23.22
C GLU A 28 4.83 17.85 23.64
N GLU A 29 4.71 19.18 23.56
CA GLU A 29 3.48 19.91 23.90
C GLU A 29 2.38 19.77 22.82
N LEU A 30 2.71 19.24 21.64
CA LEU A 30 1.74 18.98 20.58
C LEU A 30 0.98 17.67 20.83
N SER A 31 0.14 17.26 19.87
CA SER A 31 -0.52 15.96 19.90
C SER A 31 0.51 14.82 19.87
N GLY A 32 0.24 13.74 20.59
CA GLY A 32 0.97 12.47 20.45
C GLY A 32 0.78 11.82 19.08
N ALA A 33 -0.24 12.24 18.31
CA ALA A 33 -0.47 11.81 16.94
C ALA A 33 0.22 12.75 15.94
N LEU A 34 0.97 12.16 15.01
CA LEU A 34 1.65 12.88 13.93
C LEU A 34 1.46 12.21 12.57
N PHE A 35 1.54 13.03 11.54
CA PHE A 35 1.40 12.63 10.15
C PHE A 35 2.74 12.75 9.44
N VAL A 36 3.25 11.66 8.87
CA VAL A 36 4.52 11.66 8.13
C VAL A 36 4.24 11.70 6.63
N TRP A 37 5.04 12.47 5.91
CA TRP A 37 5.08 12.47 4.45
C TRP A 37 6.51 12.39 3.97
N VAL A 38 6.87 11.24 3.40
CA VAL A 38 8.10 11.06 2.63
C VAL A 38 7.74 11.23 1.14
N PRO A 39 8.14 12.35 0.49
CA PRO A 39 7.85 12.59 -0.91
C PRO A 39 8.40 11.47 -1.79
N SER A 40 7.63 11.10 -2.81
CA SER A 40 8.04 10.08 -3.80
C SER A 40 8.33 8.68 -3.23
N PHE A 41 7.95 8.40 -1.98
CA PHE A 41 8.04 7.08 -1.38
C PHE A 41 6.95 6.14 -1.94
N ASP A 42 7.16 5.64 -3.17
CA ASP A 42 6.34 4.54 -3.69
C ASP A 42 6.84 3.23 -3.09
N GLU A 43 6.09 2.70 -2.13
CA GLU A 43 6.34 1.43 -1.44
C GLU A 43 6.67 0.27 -2.40
N LYS A 44 6.14 0.31 -3.63
CA LYS A 44 6.36 -0.73 -4.65
C LYS A 44 7.69 -0.57 -5.39
N MET A 45 8.35 0.57 -5.26
CA MET A 45 9.54 0.95 -6.03
C MET A 45 10.79 1.12 -5.15
N VAL A 46 10.63 1.71 -3.96
CA VAL A 46 11.74 1.98 -3.03
C VAL A 46 12.53 0.72 -2.67
N PRO A 47 13.86 0.84 -2.44
CA PRO A 47 14.70 -0.30 -2.09
C PRO A 47 14.31 -0.93 -0.74
N LEU A 48 14.75 -2.16 -0.52
CA LEU A 48 14.51 -2.89 0.73
C LEU A 48 15.02 -2.13 1.96
N SER A 49 16.17 -1.45 1.85
CA SER A 49 16.73 -0.64 2.94
C SER A 49 15.79 0.47 3.40
N ALA A 50 15.15 1.18 2.47
CA ALA A 50 14.19 2.24 2.75
C ALA A 50 12.91 1.69 3.43
N LEU A 51 12.43 0.52 2.99
CA LEU A 51 11.29 -0.16 3.63
C LEU A 51 11.61 -0.61 5.06
N LYS A 52 12.80 -1.19 5.27
CA LYS A 52 13.28 -1.60 6.60
C LYS A 52 13.47 -0.41 7.52
N GLU A 53 14.03 0.68 7.02
CA GLU A 53 14.18 1.91 7.79
C GLU A 53 12.82 2.46 8.22
N PHE A 54 11.85 2.55 7.29
CA PHE A 54 10.53 3.04 7.66
C PHE A 54 9.90 2.18 8.76
N ARG A 55 9.94 0.85 8.61
CA ARG A 55 9.45 -0.09 9.63
C ARG A 55 10.16 0.12 10.97
N ARG A 56 11.49 0.24 10.97
CA ARG A 56 12.30 0.42 12.18
C ARG A 56 11.87 1.65 12.95
N VAL A 57 11.73 2.78 12.27
CA VAL A 57 11.35 4.05 12.90
C VAL A 57 9.91 4.03 13.41
N VAL A 58 8.99 3.42 12.65
CA VAL A 58 7.61 3.21 13.13
C VAL A 58 7.60 2.36 14.40
N ALA A 59 8.35 1.25 14.42
CA ALA A 59 8.41 0.35 15.57
C ALA A 59 9.01 1.01 16.81
N SER A 60 10.05 1.83 16.67
CA SER A 60 10.62 2.56 17.80
C SER A 60 9.73 3.70 18.28
N SER A 61 8.97 4.34 17.39
CA SER A 61 8.11 5.49 17.74
C SER A 61 6.77 5.07 18.35
N ALA A 62 6.31 3.85 18.08
CA ALA A 62 4.98 3.37 18.48
C ALA A 62 4.75 3.27 20.00
N GLN A 63 5.81 3.39 20.82
CA GLN A 63 5.69 3.43 22.29
C GLN A 63 5.23 4.81 22.79
N ASP A 64 5.61 5.87 22.08
CA ASP A 64 5.46 7.25 22.56
C ASP A 64 4.52 8.08 21.68
N ARG A 65 4.34 7.68 20.41
CA ARG A 65 3.62 8.46 19.41
C ARG A 65 2.75 7.60 18.50
N GLU A 66 1.60 8.14 18.11
CA GLU A 66 0.81 7.58 17.02
C GLU A 66 1.33 8.10 15.68
N VAL A 67 1.82 7.21 14.83
CA VAL A 67 2.40 7.57 13.54
C VAL A 67 1.42 7.23 12.41
N TYR A 68 1.04 8.24 11.63
CA TYR A 68 0.16 8.10 10.47
C TYR A 68 0.93 8.40 9.19
N ASN A 69 0.92 7.49 8.22
CA ASN A 69 1.51 7.75 6.91
C ASN A 69 0.51 8.51 6.00
N LEU A 70 0.81 9.73 5.58
CA LEU A 70 -0.10 10.51 4.73
C LEU A 70 -0.34 9.89 3.36
N TYR A 71 0.57 9.08 2.85
CA TYR A 71 0.39 8.38 1.58
C TYR A 71 0.92 6.96 1.71
N GLY A 72 -0.01 6.02 1.86
CA GLY A 72 0.31 4.61 2.09
C GLY A 72 -0.45 3.64 1.17
N GLY A 73 0.22 2.56 0.82
CA GLY A 73 -0.35 1.43 0.10
C GLY A 73 -0.53 0.22 1.02
N PHE A 74 -0.44 -0.97 0.45
CA PHE A 74 -0.54 -2.20 1.24
C PHE A 74 0.65 -2.39 2.19
N PHE A 75 1.84 -1.85 1.89
CA PHE A 75 2.96 -1.98 2.82
C PHE A 75 2.71 -1.19 4.10
N SER A 76 2.13 0.01 4.03
CA SER A 76 1.65 0.74 5.21
C SER A 76 0.64 -0.07 6.03
N ILE A 77 -0.26 -0.83 5.39
CA ILE A 77 -1.17 -1.73 6.13
C ILE A 77 -0.38 -2.82 6.87
N LEU A 78 0.63 -3.41 6.23
CA LEU A 78 1.49 -4.40 6.88
C LEU A 78 2.21 -3.81 8.12
N LEU A 79 2.60 -2.53 8.06
CA LEU A 79 3.24 -1.83 9.18
C LEU A 79 2.34 -1.62 10.41
N ALA A 80 1.03 -1.90 10.32
CA ALA A 80 0.20 -2.02 11.52
C ALA A 80 0.75 -3.11 12.49
N LYS A 81 1.46 -4.13 11.97
CA LYS A 81 2.17 -5.12 12.80
C LYS A 81 3.42 -4.57 13.50
N SER A 82 3.88 -3.40 13.10
CA SER A 82 5.01 -2.69 13.68
C SER A 82 4.60 -1.41 14.38
N GLY A 83 3.29 -1.15 14.57
CA GLY A 83 2.79 -0.02 15.34
C GLY A 83 2.40 1.21 14.52
N LEU A 84 2.34 1.14 13.19
CA LEU A 84 1.75 2.23 12.40
C LEU A 84 0.27 2.39 12.77
N SER A 85 -0.11 3.58 13.22
CA SER A 85 -1.46 3.87 13.73
C SER A 85 -2.47 4.05 12.60
N GLY A 86 -2.00 4.48 11.42
CA GLY A 86 -2.85 4.55 10.25
C GLY A 86 -2.13 5.04 9.01
N PHE A 87 -2.89 5.15 7.92
CA PHE A 87 -2.41 5.69 6.67
C PHE A 87 -3.56 6.35 5.91
N ASN A 88 -3.23 7.16 4.92
CA ASN A 88 -4.21 7.72 3.99
C ASN A 88 -3.89 7.29 2.55
N ASN A 89 -4.95 7.05 1.78
CA ASN A 89 -4.91 6.93 0.33
C ASN A 89 -6.23 7.39 -0.30
N GLY A 90 -6.16 7.94 -1.50
CA GLY A 90 -7.36 8.32 -2.23
C GLY A 90 -7.97 7.13 -3.00
N LEU A 91 -9.30 7.06 -3.07
CA LEU A 91 -9.99 6.04 -3.86
C LEU A 91 -9.70 6.21 -5.36
N GLY A 92 -8.94 5.28 -5.94
CA GLY A 92 -8.48 5.33 -7.34
C GLY A 92 -7.24 6.22 -7.57
N TYR A 93 -6.77 6.94 -6.55
CA TYR A 93 -5.59 7.82 -6.64
C TYR A 93 -4.32 7.10 -6.22
N SER A 94 -3.19 7.81 -6.30
CA SER A 94 -1.88 7.27 -5.95
C SER A 94 -1.77 6.93 -4.47
N GLU A 95 -1.00 5.89 -4.17
CA GLU A 95 -0.60 5.47 -2.81
C GLU A 95 0.69 6.18 -2.35
N SER A 96 1.23 7.07 -3.19
CA SER A 96 2.40 7.91 -2.91
C SER A 96 2.21 9.28 -3.57
N ARG A 97 2.88 10.32 -3.06
CA ARG A 97 2.81 11.67 -3.63
C ARG A 97 4.17 12.34 -3.68
N ALA A 98 4.55 12.79 -4.88
CA ALA A 98 5.75 13.57 -5.12
C ALA A 98 5.53 15.07 -4.82
N TRP A 99 6.61 15.77 -4.49
CA TRP A 99 6.71 17.21 -4.33
C TRP A 99 8.08 17.67 -4.86
N PRO A 100 8.20 18.83 -5.54
CA PRO A 100 7.19 19.85 -5.83
C PRO A 100 6.28 19.56 -7.02
N THR A 101 6.62 18.56 -7.84
CA THR A 101 5.91 18.26 -9.08
C THR A 101 4.83 17.21 -8.85
N LEU A 102 3.61 17.51 -9.28
CA LEU A 102 2.58 16.48 -9.50
C LEU A 102 2.67 16.04 -10.95
N ASP A 103 3.14 14.81 -11.18
CA ASP A 103 3.37 14.28 -12.55
C ASP A 103 2.11 14.29 -13.42
N ALA A 104 0.92 14.27 -12.80
CA ALA A 104 -0.35 14.43 -13.49
C ALA A 104 -1.39 15.09 -12.58
N THR A 105 -2.11 16.06 -13.13
CA THR A 105 -3.38 16.55 -12.59
C THR A 105 -4.50 16.07 -13.52
N GLY A 106 -5.53 15.41 -12.99
CA GLY A 106 -6.60 14.85 -13.80
C GLY A 106 -7.37 13.71 -13.12
N ALA A 107 -8.41 13.23 -13.80
CA ALA A 107 -9.15 12.07 -13.34
C ALA A 107 -8.26 10.82 -13.37
N ALA A 108 -8.30 10.03 -12.29
CA ALA A 108 -7.56 8.78 -12.26
C ALA A 108 -8.03 7.85 -13.40
N PRO A 109 -7.11 7.26 -14.19
CA PRO A 109 -7.49 6.36 -15.27
C PRO A 109 -8.21 5.13 -14.71
N ALA A 110 -9.12 4.56 -15.50
CA ALA A 110 -9.79 3.31 -15.17
C ALA A 110 -8.75 2.19 -15.02
N ARG A 111 -8.54 1.74 -13.78
CA ARG A 111 -7.58 0.70 -13.42
C ARG A 111 -8.20 -0.23 -12.41
N TYR A 112 -7.90 -1.52 -12.55
CA TYR A 112 -8.36 -2.55 -11.65
C TYR A 112 -7.28 -2.86 -10.61
N TYR A 113 -7.65 -2.86 -9.33
CA TYR A 113 -6.75 -3.21 -8.24
C TYR A 113 -6.70 -4.73 -8.04
N VAL A 114 -5.59 -5.38 -8.39
CA VAL A 114 -5.43 -6.82 -8.22
C VAL A 114 -5.02 -7.11 -6.77
N ARG A 115 -5.97 -7.59 -5.96
CA ARG A 115 -5.80 -7.83 -4.51
C ARG A 115 -4.55 -8.63 -4.13
N ARG A 116 -4.21 -9.68 -4.88
CA ARG A 116 -3.02 -10.50 -4.59
C ARG A 116 -1.70 -9.87 -5.04
N LEU A 117 -1.77 -8.91 -5.94
CA LEU A 117 -0.62 -8.12 -6.39
C LEU A 117 -0.45 -6.86 -5.52
N HIS A 118 -1.51 -6.42 -4.84
CA HIS A 118 -1.57 -5.18 -4.08
C HIS A 118 -1.18 -3.97 -4.94
N ALA A 119 -1.66 -3.96 -6.19
CA ALA A 119 -1.37 -2.91 -7.16
C ALA A 119 -2.49 -2.73 -8.19
N TYR A 120 -2.55 -1.54 -8.76
CA TYR A 120 -3.38 -1.22 -9.91
C TYR A 120 -2.75 -1.71 -11.21
N LEU A 121 -3.60 -2.25 -12.09
CA LEU A 121 -3.27 -2.56 -13.47
C LEU A 121 -4.34 -1.96 -14.41
N PRO A 122 -4.00 -1.69 -15.68
CA PRO A 122 -5.01 -1.47 -16.71
C PRO A 122 -6.00 -2.63 -16.74
N THR A 123 -7.29 -2.36 -16.97
CA THR A 123 -8.36 -3.39 -16.91
C THR A 123 -8.12 -4.54 -17.87
N ALA A 124 -7.62 -4.27 -19.09
CA ALA A 124 -7.25 -5.31 -20.06
C ALA A 124 -6.11 -6.21 -19.53
N THR A 125 -5.07 -5.62 -18.95
CA THR A 125 -3.95 -6.35 -18.33
C THR A 125 -4.40 -7.17 -17.14
N ALA A 126 -5.23 -6.60 -16.27
CA ALA A 126 -5.82 -7.33 -15.15
C ALA A 126 -6.69 -8.51 -15.62
N THR A 127 -7.46 -8.32 -16.69
CA THR A 127 -8.32 -9.36 -17.28
C THR A 127 -7.49 -10.54 -17.77
N ALA A 128 -6.48 -10.28 -18.60
CA ALA A 128 -5.57 -11.32 -19.07
C ALA A 128 -4.91 -12.10 -17.90
N LEU A 129 -4.50 -11.38 -16.84
CA LEU A 129 -3.91 -12.02 -15.66
C LEU A 129 -4.88 -12.94 -14.91
N VAL A 130 -6.13 -12.51 -14.68
CA VAL A 130 -7.11 -13.30 -13.90
C VAL A 130 -7.82 -14.37 -14.73
N GLU A 131 -7.79 -14.28 -16.05
CA GLU A 131 -8.19 -15.35 -16.96
C GLU A 131 -7.13 -16.45 -16.99
N GLN A 132 -5.85 -16.08 -17.04
CA GLN A 132 -4.75 -17.02 -16.99
C GLN A 132 -4.70 -17.82 -15.68
N ASP A 133 -5.09 -17.20 -14.56
CA ASP A 133 -5.24 -17.89 -13.29
C ASP A 133 -6.52 -17.45 -12.56
N PRO A 134 -7.61 -18.24 -12.66
CA PRO A 134 -8.88 -17.94 -12.01
C PRO A 134 -8.82 -17.76 -10.49
N LYS A 135 -7.79 -18.27 -9.79
CA LYS A 135 -7.66 -18.04 -8.33
C LYS A 135 -7.15 -16.63 -8.00
N LEU A 136 -6.74 -15.85 -9.00
CA LEU A 136 -6.45 -14.42 -8.87
C LEU A 136 -7.72 -13.55 -8.96
N ARG A 137 -8.87 -14.12 -9.35
CA ARG A 137 -10.14 -13.39 -9.40
C ARG A 137 -10.58 -12.93 -8.01
N CYS A 138 -11.10 -11.72 -7.96
CA CYS A 138 -11.66 -11.15 -6.74
C CYS A 138 -13.06 -11.71 -6.48
N LYS A 139 -13.39 -11.97 -5.21
CA LYS A 139 -14.68 -12.50 -4.79
C LYS A 139 -15.56 -11.47 -4.07
N CYS A 140 -15.33 -10.18 -4.29
CA CYS A 140 -16.14 -9.14 -3.67
C CYS A 140 -17.52 -9.05 -4.34
N ALA A 141 -18.43 -8.30 -3.70
CA ALA A 141 -19.79 -8.10 -4.20
C ALA A 141 -19.81 -7.52 -5.64
N VAL A 142 -18.92 -6.57 -5.94
CA VAL A 142 -18.85 -5.91 -7.26
C VAL A 142 -18.32 -6.85 -8.34
N CYS A 143 -17.36 -7.72 -8.01
CA CYS A 143 -16.86 -8.75 -8.93
C CYS A 143 -17.80 -9.96 -9.04
N ASP A 144 -18.96 -9.91 -8.36
CA ASP A 144 -19.98 -10.95 -8.40
C ASP A 144 -19.43 -12.35 -8.09
N GLY A 145 -18.68 -12.44 -6.98
CA GLY A 145 -18.03 -13.69 -6.56
C GLY A 145 -16.90 -14.19 -7.47
N GLY A 146 -16.44 -13.34 -8.41
CA GLY A 146 -15.42 -13.67 -9.40
C GLY A 146 -15.99 -14.06 -10.77
N ARG A 147 -17.29 -13.82 -10.99
CA ARG A 147 -17.94 -14.01 -12.31
C ARG A 147 -17.60 -12.88 -13.27
N LYS A 148 -17.68 -11.61 -12.81
CA LYS A 148 -17.29 -10.45 -13.62
C LYS A 148 -15.77 -10.34 -13.74
N LEU A 149 -15.31 -10.09 -14.95
CA LEU A 149 -13.92 -9.78 -15.30
C LEU A 149 -13.61 -8.29 -15.08
N PRO A 150 -12.34 -7.93 -14.86
CA PRO A 150 -11.92 -6.54 -14.67
C PRO A 150 -12.37 -5.57 -15.76
N ILE A 151 -12.42 -5.99 -17.02
CA ILE A 151 -12.83 -5.16 -18.16
C ILE A 151 -14.34 -4.89 -18.22
N GLU A 152 -15.13 -5.68 -17.50
CA GLU A 152 -16.60 -5.53 -17.46
C GLU A 152 -17.04 -4.55 -16.36
N LEU A 153 -16.13 -4.10 -15.48
CA LEU A 153 -16.46 -3.18 -14.41
C LEU A 153 -16.41 -1.73 -14.90
N ASP A 154 -17.46 -0.97 -14.62
CA ASP A 154 -17.47 0.47 -14.89
C ASP A 154 -16.56 1.26 -13.91
N TYR A 155 -16.43 2.57 -14.15
CA TYR A 155 -15.57 3.44 -13.35
C TYR A 155 -15.95 3.49 -11.85
N HIS A 156 -17.24 3.48 -11.52
CA HIS A 156 -17.72 3.50 -10.15
C HIS A 156 -17.55 2.14 -9.49
N GLU A 157 -17.82 1.05 -10.21
CA GLU A 157 -17.56 -0.32 -9.79
C GLU A 157 -16.08 -0.54 -9.50
N LEU A 158 -15.17 -0.01 -10.32
CA LEU A 158 -13.72 -0.08 -10.08
C LEU A 158 -13.31 0.60 -8.76
N LYS A 159 -13.89 1.77 -8.45
CA LYS A 159 -13.65 2.45 -7.17
C LYS A 159 -14.21 1.67 -5.98
N GLN A 160 -15.42 1.15 -6.11
CA GLN A 160 -16.05 0.34 -5.06
C GLN A 160 -15.26 -0.96 -4.83
N HIS A 161 -14.81 -1.62 -5.90
CA HIS A 161 -13.92 -2.78 -5.81
C HIS A 161 -12.63 -2.46 -5.05
N PHE A 162 -12.02 -1.30 -5.30
CA PHE A 162 -10.83 -0.87 -4.57
C PHE A 162 -11.11 -0.65 -3.08
N ALA A 163 -12.21 0.02 -2.72
CA ALA A 163 -12.61 0.19 -1.32
C ALA A 163 -12.80 -1.17 -0.61
N LEU A 164 -13.48 -2.11 -1.26
CA LEU A 164 -13.67 -3.47 -0.75
C LEU A 164 -12.36 -4.28 -0.71
N ALA A 165 -11.43 -4.01 -1.63
CA ALA A 165 -10.10 -4.61 -1.61
C ALA A 165 -9.31 -4.12 -0.40
N ARG A 166 -9.39 -2.82 -0.11
CA ARG A 166 -8.73 -2.20 1.03
C ARG A 166 -9.27 -2.73 2.36
N LEU A 167 -10.59 -2.88 2.48
CA LEU A 167 -11.21 -3.53 3.64
C LEU A 167 -10.69 -4.97 3.82
N TRP A 168 -10.65 -5.75 2.75
CA TRP A 168 -10.12 -7.11 2.80
C TRP A 168 -8.64 -7.16 3.22
N GLU A 169 -7.82 -6.21 2.80
CA GLU A 169 -6.41 -6.10 3.20
C GLU A 169 -6.23 -5.76 4.67
N LEU A 170 -7.02 -4.80 5.19
CA LEU A 170 -7.05 -4.46 6.61
C LEU A 170 -7.38 -5.69 7.45
N GLU A 171 -8.46 -6.40 7.09
CA GLU A 171 -8.85 -7.63 7.79
C GLU A 171 -7.81 -8.74 7.67
N LEU A 172 -7.22 -8.89 6.48
CA LEU A 172 -6.19 -9.89 6.21
C LEU A 172 -4.99 -9.71 7.15
N VAL A 173 -4.51 -8.47 7.27
CA VAL A 173 -3.36 -8.16 8.12
C VAL A 173 -3.73 -8.27 9.58
N GLN A 174 -4.90 -7.76 10.00
CA GLN A 174 -5.35 -7.87 11.38
C GLN A 174 -5.36 -9.32 11.87
N LYS A 175 -5.90 -10.25 11.06
CA LYS A 175 -6.14 -11.65 11.42
C LYS A 175 -4.93 -12.59 11.29
N ARG A 176 -3.77 -12.12 10.82
CA ARG A 176 -2.61 -12.98 10.51
C ARG A 176 -1.34 -12.59 11.27
N SER A 177 -0.48 -13.56 11.51
CA SER A 177 0.87 -13.31 12.02
C SER A 177 1.78 -12.72 10.94
N VAL A 178 2.94 -12.19 11.34
CA VAL A 178 3.95 -11.68 10.39
C VAL A 178 4.44 -12.80 9.47
N GLU A 179 4.71 -13.98 10.01
CA GLU A 179 5.20 -15.15 9.26
C GLU A 179 4.17 -15.64 8.24
N GLU A 180 2.88 -15.61 8.59
CA GLU A 180 1.79 -15.93 7.67
C GLU A 180 1.68 -14.91 6.53
N LEU A 181 1.86 -13.63 6.82
CA LEU A 181 1.85 -12.56 5.82
C LEU A 181 3.05 -12.67 4.87
N GLN A 182 4.26 -12.92 5.38
CA GLN A 182 5.45 -13.16 4.56
C GLN A 182 5.24 -14.34 3.60
N ARG A 183 4.80 -15.48 4.14
CA ARG A 183 4.52 -16.68 3.32
C ARG A 183 3.44 -16.40 2.28
N LYS A 184 2.39 -15.65 2.65
CA LYS A 184 1.34 -15.25 1.70
C LYS A 184 1.90 -14.38 0.56
N LEU A 185 2.68 -13.35 0.88
CA LEU A 185 3.28 -12.45 -0.11
C LEU A 185 4.17 -13.22 -1.10
N ARG A 186 5.03 -14.11 -0.61
CA ARG A 186 5.89 -14.96 -1.47
C ARG A 186 5.07 -15.93 -2.32
N ASN A 187 4.03 -16.53 -1.75
CA ASN A 187 3.13 -17.43 -2.50
C ASN A 187 2.37 -16.69 -3.60
N ASP A 188 1.86 -15.49 -3.30
CA ASP A 188 1.19 -14.66 -4.32
C ASP A 188 2.18 -14.21 -5.38
N ALA A 189 3.42 -13.84 -5.02
CA ALA A 189 4.47 -13.51 -5.98
C ALA A 189 4.77 -14.66 -6.94
N ASN A 190 4.99 -15.86 -6.41
CA ASN A 190 5.26 -17.05 -7.22
C ASN A 190 4.08 -17.39 -8.14
N ARG A 191 2.86 -17.33 -7.62
CA ARG A 191 1.64 -17.59 -8.41
C ARG A 191 1.50 -16.61 -9.58
N ILE A 192 1.69 -15.32 -9.31
CA ILE A 192 1.58 -14.29 -10.34
C ILE A 192 2.71 -14.45 -11.37
N ARG A 193 3.95 -14.75 -10.97
CA ARG A 193 5.03 -15.06 -11.92
C ARG A 193 4.71 -16.26 -12.80
N SER A 194 4.15 -17.34 -12.23
CA SER A 194 3.73 -18.50 -13.01
C SER A 194 2.65 -18.16 -14.03
N ALA A 195 1.66 -17.33 -13.66
CA ALA A 195 0.65 -16.84 -14.60
C ALA A 195 1.29 -15.97 -15.70
N LEU A 196 2.21 -15.06 -15.35
CA LEU A 196 2.90 -14.20 -16.31
C LEU A 196 3.79 -14.96 -17.28
N GLY A 197 4.37 -16.10 -16.88
CA GLY A 197 5.21 -16.92 -17.76
C GLY A 197 4.49 -17.49 -18.99
N VAL A 198 3.15 -17.51 -18.96
CA VAL A 198 2.31 -17.96 -20.09
C VAL A 198 1.80 -16.78 -20.93
N LEU A 199 1.75 -15.58 -20.34
CA LEU A 199 1.24 -14.40 -21.03
C LEU A 199 2.30 -13.81 -21.98
N PRO A 200 1.88 -13.14 -23.07
CA PRO A 200 2.77 -12.40 -23.94
C PRO A 200 3.71 -11.45 -23.17
N ARG A 201 4.98 -11.34 -23.61
CA ARG A 201 5.99 -10.47 -22.99
C ARG A 201 5.62 -8.99 -22.91
N ALA A 202 4.61 -8.55 -23.67
CA ALA A 202 4.08 -7.19 -23.61
C ALA A 202 3.47 -6.82 -22.24
N PHE A 203 3.10 -7.81 -21.43
CA PHE A 203 2.60 -7.58 -20.08
C PHE A 203 3.76 -7.32 -19.09
N ASN A 204 4.15 -6.06 -18.93
CA ASN A 204 5.17 -5.65 -17.97
C ASN A 204 4.59 -5.45 -16.56
N ILE A 205 4.25 -6.56 -15.89
CA ILE A 205 3.76 -6.54 -14.49
C ILE A 205 4.94 -6.83 -13.56
N ARG A 206 5.29 -5.85 -12.72
CA ARG A 206 6.30 -6.02 -11.66
C ARG A 206 5.70 -6.73 -10.44
N VAL A 207 6.41 -7.73 -9.93
CA VAL A 207 5.95 -8.57 -8.81
C VAL A 207 6.94 -8.57 -7.64
N ASP A 208 8.17 -8.10 -7.86
CA ASP A 208 9.27 -8.22 -6.90
C ASP A 208 9.06 -7.40 -5.62
N HIS A 209 8.18 -6.39 -5.63
CA HIS A 209 7.78 -5.66 -4.43
C HIS A 209 7.15 -6.60 -3.39
N LEU A 210 6.42 -7.64 -3.78
CA LEU A 210 5.84 -8.59 -2.82
C LEU A 210 6.92 -9.33 -2.02
N ASN A 211 8.01 -9.72 -2.67
CA ASN A 211 9.15 -10.34 -2.00
C ASN A 211 9.88 -9.34 -1.11
N ARG A 212 10.14 -8.11 -1.61
CA ARG A 212 10.79 -7.06 -0.81
C ARG A 212 9.97 -6.71 0.44
N TRP A 213 8.65 -6.61 0.32
CA TRP A 213 7.77 -6.40 1.46
C TRP A 213 7.83 -7.57 2.44
N ALA A 214 7.83 -8.81 1.96
CA ALA A 214 8.02 -9.97 2.82
C ALA A 214 9.36 -9.90 3.58
N ASP A 215 10.44 -9.55 2.90
CA ASP A 215 11.77 -9.41 3.52
C ASP A 215 11.83 -8.23 4.51
N ALA A 216 11.10 -7.14 4.25
CA ALA A 216 11.08 -5.96 5.10
C ALA A 216 10.32 -6.17 6.43
N LEU A 217 9.44 -7.17 6.52
CA LEU A 217 8.65 -7.43 7.73
C LEU A 217 9.42 -8.07 8.88
N VAL A 218 10.64 -8.55 8.62
CA VAL A 218 11.54 -9.14 9.61
C VAL A 218 12.82 -8.32 9.73
N GLU A 219 13.54 -8.52 10.83
CA GLU A 219 14.86 -7.91 11.05
C GLU A 219 15.88 -8.34 9.98
#